data_AF-A0AAD7BLV1-F1
#
_entry.id   AF-A0AAD7BLV1-F1
#
_cell.length_a   1.000
_cell.length_b   1.000
_cell.length_c   1.000
_cell.angle_alpha   90.00
_cell.angle_beta   90.00
_cell.angle_gamma   90.00
#
_symmetry.space_group_name_H-M   'P 1'
#
loop_
_entity.id
_entity.type
_entity.pdbx_description
1 polymer ?
#
loop_
_entity_poly.entity_id
_entity_poly.type
_entity_poly.pdbx_seq_one_letter_code
_entity_poly.pdbx_strand_id
1 'polypeptide(L)'
;MYMPDQWRRTCTTTHPTRPAARRQLPAPQTTAIDIHLFTPSSGVLSLTEPIPIHVQLGGNPLSLREFIASSATSQLEACEAQVQGSVVRQLLLQINGKDEACQYTLGSTILTPNTTFTPGVSTFDWAGDLNLHIGSGEVGSFNAGIVQAQDFILVELSPAGYKSRSQSYARVRLSQGVRLVVGEPD
;
A
#
# COMPACT_ATOMS: atom_id res chain seq x y z
N MET A 1 18.21 -7.57 2.09
CA MET A 1 16.75 -7.66 2.29
C MET A 1 16.49 -8.84 3.22
N TYR A 2 15.98 -8.57 4.42
CA TYR A 2 15.55 -9.62 5.33
C TYR A 2 14.27 -10.26 4.77
N MET A 3 14.24 -11.58 4.64
CA MET A 3 13.07 -12.31 4.17
C MET A 3 12.41 -12.97 5.38
N PRO A 4 11.14 -12.62 5.71
CA PRO A 4 10.47 -13.23 6.84
C PRO A 4 10.20 -14.71 6.57
N ASP A 5 10.26 -15.54 7.61
CA ASP A 5 9.99 -16.99 7.52
C ASP A 5 8.56 -17.28 7.04
N GLN A 6 7.64 -16.36 7.33
CA GLN A 6 6.22 -16.49 7.01
C GLN A 6 5.61 -15.14 6.65
N TRP A 7 4.70 -15.17 5.67
CA TRP A 7 3.99 -14.01 5.17
C TRP A 7 2.52 -14.06 5.56
N ARG A 8 1.98 -12.93 6.00
CA ARG A 8 0.55 -12.70 6.12
C ARG A 8 0.05 -11.99 4.87
N ARG A 9 -1.05 -12.50 4.30
CA ARG A 9 -1.68 -11.95 3.09
C ARG A 9 -2.99 -11.24 3.43
N THR A 10 -3.13 -10.02 2.96
CA THR A 10 -4.38 -9.24 2.95
C THR A 10 -4.81 -9.04 1.50
N CYS A 11 -6.09 -9.28 1.18
CA CYS A 11 -6.59 -9.24 -0.19
C CYS A 11 -7.73 -8.23 -0.32
N THR A 12 -7.78 -7.52 -1.45
CA THR A 12 -8.93 -6.74 -1.89
C THR A 12 -9.08 -6.84 -3.41
N THR A 13 -10.23 -6.47 -3.94
CA THR A 13 -10.50 -6.46 -5.38
C THR A 13 -11.00 -5.06 -5.76
N THR A 14 -10.43 -4.48 -6.80
CA THR A 14 -10.86 -3.18 -7.33
C THR A 14 -11.57 -3.36 -8.67
N HIS A 15 -12.67 -2.63 -8.84
CA HIS A 15 -13.47 -2.63 -10.05
C HIS A 15 -13.28 -1.32 -10.82
N PRO A 16 -13.43 -1.33 -12.15
CA PRO A 16 -13.44 -0.10 -12.91
C PRO A 16 -14.51 0.87 -12.41
N THR A 17 -14.16 2.15 -12.21
CA THR A 17 -15.05 3.18 -11.65
C THR A 17 -16.10 3.66 -12.64
N ARG A 18 -15.83 3.55 -13.93
CA ARG A 18 -16.75 3.97 -14.98
C ARG A 18 -17.55 2.76 -15.47
N PRO A 19 -18.87 2.67 -15.17
CA PRO A 19 -19.71 1.70 -15.84
C PRO A 19 -19.65 1.97 -17.34
N ALA A 20 -19.67 0.91 -18.17
CA ALA A 20 -19.67 0.99 -19.63
C ALA A 20 -20.93 1.73 -20.14
N ALA A 21 -20.94 3.06 -20.01
CA ALA A 21 -22.10 3.88 -20.25
C ALA A 21 -22.21 4.19 -21.74
N ARG A 22 -23.03 3.38 -22.42
CA ARG A 22 -24.04 3.78 -23.41
C ARG A 22 -23.60 4.63 -24.60
N ARG A 23 -22.34 4.54 -25.03
CA ARG A 23 -21.98 4.81 -26.43
C ARG A 23 -21.88 3.46 -27.13
N GLN A 24 -22.38 3.37 -28.37
CA GLN A 24 -22.32 2.18 -29.24
C GLN A 24 -20.88 1.73 -29.59
N LEU A 25 -19.88 2.16 -28.82
CA LEU A 25 -18.53 1.61 -28.90
C LEU A 25 -18.47 0.31 -28.09
N PRO A 26 -17.63 -0.65 -28.51
CA PRO A 26 -17.37 -1.85 -27.72
C PRO A 26 -16.95 -1.45 -26.31
N ALA A 27 -17.55 -2.08 -25.31
CA ALA A 27 -17.28 -1.80 -23.90
C ALA A 27 -15.76 -1.90 -23.62
N PRO A 28 -15.21 -1.03 -22.75
CA PRO A 28 -13.81 -1.15 -22.34
C PRO A 28 -13.56 -2.57 -21.81
N GLN A 29 -12.49 -3.20 -22.29
CA GLN A 29 -12.14 -4.59 -21.98
C GLN A 29 -11.52 -4.76 -20.58
N THR A 30 -11.60 -3.74 -19.72
CA THR A 30 -11.02 -3.76 -18.39
C THR A 30 -11.96 -4.48 -17.42
N THR A 31 -11.41 -5.39 -16.62
CA THR A 31 -12.11 -6.22 -15.62
C THR A 31 -11.69 -5.85 -14.19
N ALA A 32 -12.21 -6.56 -13.18
CA ALA A 32 -11.69 -6.42 -11.83
C ALA A 32 -10.20 -6.81 -11.75
N ILE A 33 -9.49 -6.24 -10.77
CA ILE A 33 -8.10 -6.57 -10.42
C ILE A 33 -8.06 -6.99 -8.96
N ASP A 34 -7.46 -8.14 -8.69
CA ASP A 34 -7.18 -8.62 -7.34
C ASP A 34 -5.86 -8.04 -6.85
N ILE A 35 -5.82 -7.64 -5.57
CA ILE A 35 -4.71 -6.92 -4.96
C ILE A 35 -4.35 -7.62 -3.67
N HIS A 36 -3.15 -8.17 -3.60
CA HIS A 36 -2.64 -8.91 -2.46
C HIS A 36 -1.49 -8.14 -1.82
N LEU A 37 -1.65 -7.77 -0.56
CA LEU A 37 -0.58 -7.23 0.30
C LEU A 37 0.00 -8.35 1.14
N PHE A 38 1.32 -8.50 1.10
CA PHE A 38 2.08 -9.42 1.94
C PHE A 38 2.97 -8.63 2.90
N THR A 39 2.87 -8.96 4.19
CA THR A 39 3.72 -8.44 5.26
C THR A 39 4.25 -9.60 6.12
N PRO A 40 5.22 -9.39 7.02
CA PRO A 40 5.62 -10.42 7.98
C PRO A 40 4.42 -10.94 8.79
N SER A 41 4.37 -12.25 9.01
CA SER A 41 3.21 -12.91 9.63
C SER A 41 3.06 -12.67 11.13
N SER A 42 4.17 -12.39 11.83
CA SER A 42 4.19 -12.16 13.29
C SER A 42 3.21 -11.07 13.71
N GLY A 43 3.01 -10.05 12.86
CA GLY A 43 2.26 -8.84 13.17
C GLY A 43 2.89 -8.01 14.30
N VAL A 44 4.04 -8.43 14.84
CA VAL A 44 4.85 -7.73 15.83
C VAL A 44 6.16 -7.37 15.15
N LEU A 45 6.45 -6.08 15.04
CA LEU A 45 7.55 -5.55 14.25
C LEU A 45 8.41 -4.64 15.14
N SER A 46 9.73 -4.71 14.97
CA SER A 46 10.63 -3.79 15.66
C SER A 46 10.54 -2.39 15.05
N LEU A 47 10.64 -1.39 15.92
CA LEU A 47 10.80 0.02 15.55
C LEU A 47 12.12 0.26 14.80
N THR A 48 13.18 -0.49 15.12
CA THR A 48 14.53 -0.29 14.58
C THR A 48 14.81 -1.06 13.30
N GLU A 49 13.96 -2.01 12.93
CA GLU A 49 14.18 -2.89 11.79
C GLU A 49 13.39 -2.45 10.55
N PRO A 50 13.96 -2.55 9.35
CA PRO A 50 13.21 -2.38 8.11
C PRO A 50 12.12 -3.44 7.98
N ILE A 51 10.90 -3.02 7.60
CA ILE A 51 9.76 -3.93 7.43
C ILE A 51 9.61 -4.29 5.95
N PRO A 52 9.82 -5.55 5.55
CA PRO A 52 9.69 -5.94 4.15
C PRO A 52 8.21 -6.01 3.74
N ILE A 53 7.89 -5.45 2.58
CA ILE A 53 6.54 -5.44 2.02
C ILE A 53 6.58 -5.95 0.58
N HIS A 54 5.57 -6.73 0.24
CA HIS A 54 5.33 -7.17 -1.12
C HIS A 54 3.86 -6.95 -1.51
N VAL A 55 3.63 -6.47 -2.73
CA VAL A 55 2.30 -6.22 -3.28
C VAL A 55 2.19 -6.93 -4.61
N GLN A 56 1.16 -7.74 -4.78
CA GLN A 56 0.86 -8.43 -6.02
C GLN A 56 -0.50 -8.00 -6.56
N LEU A 57 -0.54 -7.60 -7.81
CA LEU A 57 -1.76 -7.43 -8.58
C LEU A 57 -2.02 -8.68 -9.41
N GLY A 58 -3.28 -9.11 -9.53
CA GLY A 58 -3.72 -10.22 -10.37
C GLY A 58 -4.92 -9.83 -11.21
N GLY A 59 -4.97 -10.25 -12.47
CA GLY A 59 -6.13 -10.00 -13.33
C GLY A 59 -5.84 -10.00 -14.83
N ASN A 60 -6.75 -9.40 -15.59
CA ASN A 60 -6.60 -9.25 -17.04
C ASN A 60 -5.38 -8.34 -17.36
N PRO A 61 -4.47 -8.73 -18.26
CA PRO A 61 -3.30 -7.92 -18.61
C PRO A 61 -3.62 -6.49 -19.09
N LEU A 62 -4.76 -6.27 -19.76
CA LEU A 62 -5.19 -4.94 -20.18
C LEU A 62 -5.58 -4.05 -18.99
N SER A 63 -6.22 -4.62 -17.98
CA SER A 63 -6.52 -3.95 -16.71
C SER A 63 -5.26 -3.62 -15.94
N LEU A 64 -4.33 -4.57 -15.85
CA LEU A 64 -3.09 -4.42 -15.10
C LEU A 64 -2.18 -3.33 -15.69
N ARG A 65 -2.21 -3.12 -17.01
CA ARG A 65 -1.48 -2.03 -17.69
C ARG A 65 -1.85 -0.64 -17.17
N GLU A 66 -3.05 -0.45 -16.63
CA GLU A 66 -3.45 0.82 -16.01
C GLU A 66 -2.65 1.13 -14.74
N PHE A 67 -1.97 0.15 -14.14
CA PHE A 67 -1.14 0.31 -12.93
C PHE A 67 0.35 0.23 -13.23
N ILE A 68 0.74 0.18 -14.50
CA ILE A 68 2.14 0.12 -14.93
C ILE A 68 2.45 1.41 -15.65
N ALA A 69 3.47 2.13 -15.19
CA ALA A 69 3.95 3.28 -15.90
C ALA A 69 4.43 2.85 -17.28
N SER A 70 3.78 3.35 -18.33
CA SER A 70 4.30 3.19 -19.68
C SER A 70 5.56 4.03 -19.78
N SER A 71 6.73 3.39 -19.76
CA SER A 71 8.06 4.00 -19.91
C SER A 71 8.30 4.56 -21.33
N ALA A 72 7.27 5.12 -21.95
CA ALA A 72 7.32 5.69 -23.29
C ALA A 72 7.94 7.09 -23.24
N THR A 73 9.28 7.13 -23.29
CA THR A 73 10.15 8.05 -24.05
C THR A 73 10.04 9.58 -23.95
N SER A 74 9.05 10.17 -23.28
CA SER A 74 8.96 11.62 -23.10
C SER A 74 9.26 11.99 -21.65
N GLN A 75 10.48 12.48 -21.40
CA GLN A 75 11.02 12.92 -20.10
C GLN A 75 10.29 14.11 -19.45
N LEU A 76 9.17 14.56 -20.01
CA LEU A 76 8.40 15.69 -19.48
C LEU A 76 7.16 15.14 -18.77
N GLU A 77 7.33 14.92 -17.45
CA GLU A 77 6.26 14.66 -16.48
C GLU A 77 5.45 13.36 -16.64
N ALA A 78 6.13 12.22 -16.77
CA ALA A 78 5.47 10.93 -16.60
C ALA A 78 4.96 10.80 -15.15
N CYS A 79 3.64 10.88 -14.97
CA CYS A 79 2.97 10.59 -13.70
C CYS A 79 2.97 9.07 -13.50
N GLU A 80 4.09 8.57 -12.96
CA GLU A 80 4.35 7.14 -12.75
C GLU A 80 3.25 6.51 -11.88
N ALA A 81 2.79 5.32 -12.25
CA ALA A 81 1.97 4.53 -11.34
C ALA A 81 2.78 4.30 -10.07
N GLN A 82 2.23 4.72 -8.94
CA GLN A 82 2.96 4.73 -7.68
C GLN A 82 2.31 3.74 -6.72
N VAL A 83 3.09 2.75 -6.31
CA VAL A 83 2.77 1.90 -5.17
C VAL A 83 3.56 2.43 -3.98
N GLN A 84 2.87 3.03 -3.03
CA GLN A 84 3.49 3.62 -1.84
C GLN A 84 3.13 2.78 -0.63
N GLY A 85 4.14 2.40 0.15
CA GLY A 85 3.95 1.86 1.49
C GLY A 85 4.16 2.96 2.53
N SER A 86 3.44 2.90 3.63
CA SER A 86 3.73 3.68 4.83
C SER A 86 3.35 2.95 6.10
N VAL A 87 3.95 3.35 7.22
CA VAL A 87 3.47 3.00 8.56
C VAL A 87 2.81 4.23 9.14
N VAL A 88 1.54 4.08 9.51
CA VAL A 88 0.72 5.14 10.10
C VAL A 88 0.40 4.75 11.54
N ARG A 89 0.66 5.67 12.46
CA ARG A 89 0.22 5.56 13.84
C ARG A 89 -1.06 6.36 14.02
N GLN A 90 -2.04 5.74 14.68
CA GLN A 90 -3.25 6.37 15.16
C GLN A 90 -3.20 6.43 16.69
N LEU A 91 -3.22 7.64 17.24
CA LEU A 91 -3.43 7.84 18.67
C LEU A 91 -4.92 8.01 18.94
N LEU A 92 -5.46 7.19 19.80
CA LEU A 92 -6.82 7.29 20.31
C LEU A 92 -6.75 7.84 21.73
N LEU A 93 -7.44 8.95 21.98
CA LEU A 93 -7.43 9.71 23.23
C LEU A 93 -8.86 9.82 23.74
N GLN A 94 -9.08 9.61 25.04
CA GLN A 94 -10.37 9.90 25.67
C GLN A 94 -10.26 11.20 26.49
N ILE A 95 -10.87 12.28 26.00
CA ILE A 95 -10.83 13.61 26.61
C ILE A 95 -12.24 13.97 27.07
N ASN A 96 -12.44 14.11 28.39
CA ASN A 96 -13.75 14.41 29.00
C ASN A 96 -14.86 13.43 28.56
N GLY A 97 -14.53 12.13 28.47
CA GLY A 97 -15.45 11.08 28.05
C GLY A 97 -15.73 11.04 26.53
N LYS A 98 -15.06 11.87 25.73
CA LYS A 98 -15.14 11.84 24.26
C LYS A 98 -13.89 11.22 23.67
N ASP A 99 -14.07 10.36 22.68
CA ASP A 99 -12.96 9.76 21.94
C ASP A 99 -12.51 10.70 20.82
N GLU A 100 -11.23 11.02 20.82
CA GLU A 100 -10.54 11.81 19.81
C GLU A 100 -9.45 10.95 19.16
N ALA A 101 -9.22 11.15 17.87
CA ALA A 101 -8.21 10.41 17.13
C ALA A 101 -7.30 11.35 16.35
N CYS A 102 -5.99 11.17 16.47
CA CYS A 102 -5.03 11.81 15.58
C CYS A 102 -4.15 10.76 14.89
N GLN A 103 -3.68 11.09 13.69
CA GLN A 103 -2.88 10.18 12.87
C GLN A 103 -1.62 10.87 12.37
N TYR A 104 -0.52 10.13 12.31
CA TYR A 104 0.73 10.60 11.71
C TYR A 104 1.52 9.44 11.10
N THR A 105 2.41 9.76 10.16
CA THR A 105 3.22 8.77 9.44
C THR A 105 4.57 8.60 10.12
N LEU A 106 4.92 7.36 10.49
CA LEU A 106 6.20 7.02 11.09
C LEU A 106 7.28 6.76 10.04
N GLY A 107 6.89 6.23 8.88
CA GLY A 107 7.81 5.87 7.81
C GLY A 107 7.06 5.68 6.50
N SER A 108 7.76 5.86 5.38
CA SER A 108 7.19 5.65 4.06
C SER A 108 8.24 5.19 3.06
N THR A 109 7.82 4.45 2.05
CA THR A 109 8.67 3.99 0.96
C THR A 109 7.87 3.94 -0.34
N ILE A 110 8.57 4.05 -1.46
CA ILE A 110 8.01 3.77 -2.78
C ILE A 110 8.44 2.36 -3.13
N LEU A 111 7.47 1.47 -3.36
CA LEU A 111 7.77 0.10 -3.73
C LEU A 111 8.23 0.05 -5.19
N THR A 112 9.23 -0.77 -5.46
CA THR A 112 9.78 -0.95 -6.79
C THR A 112 9.17 -2.20 -7.45
N PRO A 113 8.86 -2.16 -8.75
CA PRO A 113 8.38 -3.33 -9.45
C PRO A 113 9.48 -4.41 -9.49
N ASN A 114 9.14 -5.64 -9.12
CA ASN A 114 10.06 -6.77 -9.12
C ASN A 114 10.18 -7.44 -10.49
N THR A 115 9.19 -7.27 -11.36
CA THR A 115 9.12 -7.99 -12.64
C THR A 115 9.11 -7.04 -13.83
N THR A 116 9.90 -7.40 -14.85
CA THR A 116 9.71 -6.85 -16.20
C THR A 116 8.40 -7.37 -16.76
N PHE A 117 7.56 -6.48 -17.29
CA PHE A 117 6.31 -6.85 -17.94
C PHE A 117 6.56 -7.90 -19.01
N THR A 118 6.11 -9.13 -18.75
CA THR A 118 6.17 -10.21 -19.74
C THR A 118 4.77 -10.38 -20.31
N PRO A 119 4.57 -10.20 -21.63
CA PRO A 119 3.26 -10.38 -22.25
C PRO A 119 2.67 -11.75 -21.91
N GLY A 120 1.41 -11.76 -21.45
CA GLY A 120 0.70 -12.99 -21.06
C GLY A 120 0.76 -13.31 -19.56
N VAL A 121 1.58 -12.61 -18.78
CA VAL A 121 1.56 -12.74 -17.31
C VAL A 121 0.34 -12.00 -16.75
N SER A 122 -0.41 -12.70 -15.91
CA SER A 122 -1.64 -12.21 -15.28
C SER A 122 -1.39 -11.61 -13.88
N THR A 123 -0.13 -11.33 -13.54
CA THR A 123 0.28 -10.79 -12.25
C THR A 123 1.38 -9.73 -12.37
N PHE A 124 1.39 -8.77 -11.44
CA PHE A 124 2.45 -7.78 -11.29
C PHE A 124 2.84 -7.64 -9.83
N ASP A 125 4.14 -7.56 -9.58
CA ASP A 125 4.69 -7.63 -8.23
C ASP A 125 5.53 -6.38 -7.96
N TRP A 126 5.35 -5.80 -6.77
CA TRP A 126 6.17 -4.73 -6.22
C TRP A 126 6.73 -5.16 -4.87
N ALA A 127 7.95 -4.75 -4.56
CA ALA A 127 8.58 -5.00 -3.29
C ALA A 127 9.32 -3.76 -2.77
N GLY A 128 9.57 -3.74 -1.47
CA GLY A 128 10.38 -2.71 -0.85
C GLY A 128 10.40 -2.87 0.66
N ASP A 129 11.30 -2.13 1.29
CA ASP A 129 11.44 -2.09 2.73
C ASP A 129 10.92 -0.75 3.27
N LEU A 130 10.10 -0.81 4.32
CA LEU A 130 9.69 0.36 5.08
C LEU A 130 10.70 0.64 6.18
N ASN A 131 11.34 1.80 6.09
CA ASN A 131 12.18 2.34 7.15
C ASN A 131 11.37 3.34 7.96
N LEU A 132 11.38 3.18 9.29
CA LEU A 132 10.72 4.08 10.21
C LEU A 132 11.68 5.22 10.61
N HIS A 133 11.20 6.46 10.58
CA HIS A 133 11.97 7.64 10.98
C HIS A 133 11.74 7.93 12.46
N ILE A 134 12.42 7.16 13.30
CA ILE A 134 12.17 7.17 14.74
C ILE A 134 13.11 8.13 15.44
N GLY A 135 12.53 9.12 16.13
CA GLY A 135 13.26 10.02 17.00
C GLY A 135 13.59 9.42 18.37
N SER A 136 14.38 10.13 19.16
CA SER A 136 14.60 9.77 20.57
C SER A 136 13.28 9.84 21.35
N GLY A 137 12.92 8.77 22.08
CA GLY A 137 11.74 8.72 22.95
C GLY A 137 10.47 8.14 22.31
N GLU A 138 10.54 7.59 21.11
CA GLU A 138 9.39 6.87 20.56
C GLU A 138 9.11 5.56 21.30
N VAL A 139 7.82 5.26 21.42
CA VAL A 139 7.31 4.05 22.08
C VAL A 139 6.66 3.13 21.05
N GLY A 140 6.59 1.84 21.36
CA GLY A 140 5.81 0.87 20.59
C GLY A 140 4.30 1.13 20.65
N SER A 141 3.50 0.26 20.04
CA SER A 141 2.05 0.29 20.22
C SER A 141 1.71 0.00 21.68
N PHE A 142 0.75 0.73 22.24
CA PHE A 142 0.32 0.54 23.63
C PHE A 142 -1.16 0.85 23.82
N ASN A 143 -1.72 0.38 24.93
CA ASN A 143 -3.04 0.75 25.41
C ASN A 143 -2.94 1.04 26.92
N ALA A 144 -3.10 2.30 27.29
CA ALA A 144 -3.05 2.79 28.67
C ALA A 144 -4.43 3.34 29.10
N GLY A 145 -5.51 2.68 28.68
CA GLY A 145 -6.88 3.08 28.98
C GLY A 145 -7.32 4.25 28.10
N ILE A 146 -7.18 5.47 28.62
CA ILE A 146 -7.61 6.70 27.95
C ILE A 146 -6.67 7.18 26.84
N VAL A 147 -5.52 6.51 26.66
CA VAL A 147 -4.57 6.75 25.57
C VAL A 147 -4.21 5.42 24.94
N GLN A 148 -4.31 5.31 23.62
CA GLN A 148 -3.90 4.14 22.86
C GLN A 148 -3.11 4.56 21.63
N ALA A 149 -2.06 3.82 21.30
CA ALA A 149 -1.33 3.93 20.05
C ALA A 149 -1.55 2.66 19.23
N GLN A 150 -2.22 2.80 18.09
CA GLN A 150 -2.47 1.72 17.13
C GLN A 150 -1.65 1.96 15.87
N ASP A 151 -1.00 0.92 15.36
CA ASP A 151 -0.11 1.04 14.21
C ASP A 151 -0.67 0.23 13.03
N PHE A 152 -0.53 0.80 11.84
CA PHE A 152 -1.02 0.20 10.59
C PHE A 152 0.03 0.31 9.51
N ILE A 153 0.26 -0.79 8.80
CA ILE A 153 0.88 -0.75 7.48
C ILE A 153 -0.21 -0.32 6.50
N LEU A 154 0.02 0.77 5.78
CA LEU A 154 -0.82 1.26 4.71
C LEU A 154 -0.10 1.07 3.38
N VAL A 155 -0.78 0.47 2.41
CA VAL A 155 -0.32 0.47 1.02
C VAL A 155 -1.34 1.20 0.17
N GLU A 156 -0.88 2.21 -0.55
CA GLU A 156 -1.65 2.99 -1.50
C GLU A 156 -1.19 2.68 -2.92
N LEU A 157 -2.14 2.30 -3.78
CA LEU A 157 -1.90 2.06 -5.20
C LEU A 157 -2.64 3.13 -6.00
N SER A 158 -1.89 3.91 -6.77
CA SER A 158 -2.45 4.87 -7.71
C SER A 158 -2.24 4.38 -9.15
N PRO A 159 -3.31 4.23 -9.95
CA PRO A 159 -3.18 3.90 -11.37
C PRO A 159 -2.38 4.97 -12.11
N ALA A 160 -1.68 4.59 -13.18
CA ALA A 160 -0.89 5.47 -14.03
C ALA A 160 -1.73 6.67 -14.50
N GLY A 161 -1.22 7.89 -14.28
CA GLY A 161 -1.95 9.11 -14.65
C GLY A 161 -3.19 9.40 -13.78
N TYR A 162 -3.15 9.12 -12.47
CA TYR A 162 -4.30 9.31 -11.55
C TYR A 162 -4.89 10.70 -11.40
N LYS A 163 -4.20 11.68 -11.97
CA LYS A 163 -4.69 13.05 -12.06
C LYS A 163 -5.54 13.30 -13.32
N SER A 164 -5.58 12.34 -14.25
CA SER A 164 -6.35 12.43 -15.49
C SER A 164 -7.82 12.05 -15.27
N ARG A 165 -8.73 12.78 -15.92
CA ARG A 165 -10.18 12.47 -15.93
C ARG A 165 -10.53 11.18 -16.70
N SER A 166 -9.58 10.60 -17.43
CA SER A 166 -9.80 9.45 -18.31
C SER A 166 -9.60 8.09 -17.65
N GLN A 167 -9.39 8.04 -16.33
CA GLN A 167 -9.01 6.81 -15.66
C GLN A 167 -10.14 5.80 -15.49
N SER A 168 -9.76 4.54 -15.63
CA SER A 168 -10.66 3.40 -15.43
C SER A 168 -10.75 2.96 -13.98
N TYR A 169 -9.75 3.22 -13.14
CA TYR A 169 -9.69 2.75 -11.75
C TYR A 169 -9.56 3.89 -10.76
N ALA A 170 -10.10 3.70 -9.56
CA ALA A 170 -9.81 4.57 -8.42
C ALA A 170 -8.49 4.16 -7.77
N ARG A 171 -7.93 5.09 -7.01
CA ARG A 171 -6.87 4.80 -6.03
C ARG A 171 -7.37 3.75 -5.04
N VAL A 172 -6.52 2.75 -4.76
CA VAL A 172 -6.81 1.70 -3.80
C VAL A 172 -5.94 1.88 -2.56
N ARG A 173 -6.51 1.64 -1.38
CA ARG A 173 -5.79 1.59 -0.11
C ARG A 173 -6.05 0.27 0.58
N LEU A 174 -4.98 -0.38 1.01
CA LEU A 174 -5.01 -1.54 1.89
C LEU A 174 -4.40 -1.12 3.22
N SER A 175 -5.04 -1.48 4.32
CA SER A 175 -4.50 -1.28 5.66
C SER A 175 -4.40 -2.61 6.39
N GLN A 176 -3.35 -2.76 7.17
CA GLN A 176 -3.13 -3.94 8.00
C GLN A 176 -2.60 -3.51 9.37
N GLY A 177 -3.36 -3.85 10.42
CA GLY A 177 -2.95 -3.60 11.79
C GLY A 177 -1.70 -4.40 12.17
N VAL A 178 -0.77 -3.73 12.83
CA VAL A 178 0.48 -4.28 13.34
C VAL A 178 0.73 -3.77 14.76
N ARG A 179 1.63 -4.44 15.49
CA ARG A 179 2.14 -4.00 16.78
C ARG A 179 3.61 -3.64 16.62
N LEU A 180 3.96 -2.39 16.84
CA LEU A 180 5.35 -1.95 16.91
C LEU A 180 5.89 -2.14 18.32
N VAL A 181 7.13 -2.60 18.44
CA VAL A 181 7.83 -2.76 19.71
C VAL A 181 9.18 -2.07 19.66
N VAL A 182 9.67 -1.60 20.81
CA VAL A 182 11.03 -1.07 20.92
C VAL A 182 12.00 -2.24 20.81
N GLY A 183 12.87 -2.22 19.80
CA GLY A 183 13.95 -3.20 19.67
C GLY A 183 15.03 -3.00 20.74
N GLU A 184 15.81 -4.04 21.02
CA GLU A 184 17.04 -3.85 21.81
C GLU A 184 18.00 -2.96 21.03
N PRO A 185 18.67 -1.99 21.68
CA PRO A 185 19.77 -1.28 21.04
C PRO A 185 20.92 -2.26 20.79
N ASP A 186 21.40 -2.31 19.55
CA ASP A 186 22.63 -3.03 19.16
C ASP A 186 23.87 -2.53 19.93
#